data_AF-A0A1Q8RHB3-F1
#
_entry.id   AF-A0A1Q8RHB3-F1
#
_cell.length_a   1.000
_cell.length_b   1.000
_cell.length_c   1.000
_cell.angle_alpha   90.00
_cell.angle_beta   90.00
_cell.angle_gamma   90.00
#
_symmetry.space_group_name_H-M   'P 1'
#
loop_
_entity.id
_entity.type
_entity.pdbx_description
1 polymer ?
#
loop_
_entity_poly.entity_id
_entity_poly.type
_entity_poly.pdbx_seq_one_letter_code
_entity_poly.pdbx_strand_id
1 'polypeptide(L)'
;MAAISRSATLAARKQLSAASSVCRTCRQQQRRQYSSNLVPPPPAPPAAGYTALPSRRLIAVAGPDAAKFLQGVITANIASAETRAQQTGLYAAFLNATGRILHDVFIYPDVAGLGGGAAAAQEQAGTRYLIEVDANEAERLAKHIKRYKLRAKLDVRLLAVGEATVWHAWNDSGKPITTDTATLNTTTRDPRTPGLGYRLVRAQDAPPQLDLDATTEDSYTIRRYLQGVAEGQDEIIREHGLPQETNMDYMNGIDYHKGCYVGQELTIRTKHRGVVRKRILPCMIYDVDRAAPQTLQYRPEEDLNHGLESLPAESIPRETSIGRSGKRGRSAGKWLKGIGNVGLGLCRLEIMTDIVLPGETAASTFDPADEFLLQWGEEDRNNAVKIKAFVPEWLRNGLNEASGR
;
A
#
# COMPACT_ATOMS: atom_id res chain seq x y z
N MET A 1 -9.46 -64.31 -25.87
CA MET A 1 -8.85 -65.50 -26.50
C MET A 1 -7.44 -65.10 -26.96
N ALA A 2 -6.44 -65.33 -26.10
CA ALA A 2 -5.40 -66.38 -26.22
C ALA A 2 -4.20 -65.89 -27.08
N ALA A 3 -3.08 -65.39 -26.51
CA ALA A 3 -1.95 -66.09 -25.82
C ALA A 3 -1.03 -66.80 -26.86
N ILE A 4 0.28 -66.53 -27.04
CA ILE A 4 1.48 -66.78 -26.18
C ILE A 4 2.75 -66.44 -27.02
N SER A 5 3.69 -65.62 -26.53
CA SER A 5 5.10 -65.95 -26.10
C SER A 5 6.12 -66.30 -27.23
N ARG A 6 7.42 -65.97 -27.27
CA ARG A 6 8.43 -65.66 -26.22
C ARG A 6 9.76 -65.16 -26.87
N SER A 7 10.58 -64.55 -26.02
CA SER A 7 12.06 -64.64 -25.93
C SER A 7 12.98 -63.61 -26.60
N ALA A 8 13.90 -63.15 -25.74
CA ALA A 8 14.92 -62.12 -25.89
C ALA A 8 16.28 -62.66 -26.35
N THR A 9 17.16 -61.79 -26.86
CA THR A 9 18.59 -61.80 -26.48
C THR A 9 19.31 -60.49 -26.83
N LEU A 10 20.15 -60.06 -25.88
CA LEU A 10 21.07 -58.93 -25.88
C LEU A 10 22.27 -59.20 -26.81
N ALA A 11 22.76 -58.22 -27.58
CA ALA A 11 24.15 -58.20 -28.04
C ALA A 11 24.64 -56.76 -28.31
N ALA A 12 25.78 -56.44 -27.67
CA ALA A 12 26.41 -55.14 -27.59
C ALA A 12 27.03 -54.64 -28.90
N ARG A 13 27.05 -53.31 -29.09
CA ARG A 13 27.96 -52.64 -30.03
C ARG A 13 28.68 -51.48 -29.33
N LYS A 14 29.99 -51.64 -29.13
CA LYS A 14 30.96 -50.57 -28.85
C LYS A 14 31.01 -49.63 -30.06
N GLN A 15 30.90 -48.32 -29.83
CA GLN A 15 31.38 -47.31 -30.76
C GLN A 15 32.32 -46.34 -30.03
N LEU A 16 33.51 -46.19 -30.60
CA LEU A 16 34.61 -45.33 -30.17
C LEU A 16 34.20 -43.86 -30.33
N SER A 17 34.40 -43.04 -29.30
CA SER A 17 34.16 -41.60 -29.37
C SER A 17 35.34 -40.90 -30.04
N ALA A 18 35.04 -40.08 -31.05
CA ALA A 18 35.98 -39.13 -31.62
C ALA A 18 36.14 -37.94 -30.65
N ALA A 19 37.36 -37.70 -30.17
CA ALA A 19 37.68 -36.58 -29.31
C ALA A 19 37.74 -35.28 -30.13
N SER A 20 36.74 -34.42 -29.99
CA SER A 20 36.79 -33.04 -30.48
C SER A 20 37.52 -32.16 -29.45
N SER A 21 38.76 -31.78 -29.74
CA SER A 21 39.56 -30.87 -28.91
C SER A 21 39.03 -29.44 -29.00
N VAL A 22 38.31 -28.99 -27.96
CA VAL A 22 37.87 -27.59 -27.82
C VAL A 22 39.02 -26.76 -27.24
N CYS A 23 39.41 -25.70 -27.96
CA CYS A 23 40.44 -24.74 -27.56
C CYS A 23 40.10 -24.11 -26.19
N ARG A 24 40.98 -24.27 -25.19
CA ARG A 24 40.80 -23.74 -23.82
C ARG A 24 40.74 -22.21 -23.79
N THR A 25 41.38 -21.52 -24.73
CA THR A 25 41.42 -20.06 -24.80
C THR A 25 40.12 -19.45 -25.33
N CYS A 26 39.42 -20.14 -26.24
CA CYS A 26 38.10 -19.72 -26.72
C CYS A 26 37.00 -19.85 -25.64
N ARG A 27 37.23 -20.67 -24.61
CA ARG A 27 36.30 -20.86 -23.49
C ARG A 27 36.36 -19.74 -22.44
N GLN A 28 37.39 -18.89 -22.47
CA GLN A 28 37.54 -17.74 -21.56
C GLN A 28 36.92 -16.44 -22.10
N GLN A 29 36.54 -16.37 -23.38
CA GLN A 29 35.88 -15.19 -23.97
C GLN A 29 34.35 -15.28 -24.03
N GLN A 30 33.76 -16.43 -23.68
CA GLN A 30 32.34 -16.49 -23.31
C GLN A 30 32.18 -16.31 -21.80
N ARG A 31 32.59 -15.13 -21.28
CA ARG A 31 31.92 -14.61 -20.09
C ARG A 31 30.46 -14.46 -20.49
N ARG A 32 29.63 -15.43 -20.07
CA ARG A 32 28.18 -15.26 -20.04
C ARG A 32 27.93 -13.94 -19.33
N GLN A 33 27.59 -12.90 -20.08
CA GLN A 33 26.90 -11.76 -19.54
C GLN A 33 25.62 -12.34 -18.96
N TYR A 34 25.56 -12.48 -17.64
CA TYR A 34 24.29 -12.58 -16.96
C TYR A 34 23.62 -11.23 -17.23
N SER A 35 22.81 -11.18 -18.29
CA SER A 35 21.80 -10.14 -18.41
C SER A 35 20.86 -10.37 -17.23
N SER A 36 21.10 -9.67 -16.12
CA SER A 36 20.05 -9.49 -15.13
C SER A 36 18.92 -8.83 -15.89
N ASN A 37 17.81 -9.54 -16.05
CA ASN A 37 16.56 -8.96 -16.56
C ASN A 37 16.08 -7.96 -15.50
N LEU A 38 16.73 -6.80 -15.41
CA LEU A 38 16.24 -5.66 -14.65
C LEU A 38 15.07 -5.14 -15.47
N VAL A 39 13.87 -5.36 -14.96
CA VAL A 39 12.67 -4.69 -15.48
C VAL A 39 12.93 -3.19 -15.34
N PRO A 40 12.84 -2.40 -16.42
CA PRO A 40 13.05 -0.96 -16.31
C PRO A 40 12.03 -0.36 -15.33
N PRO A 41 12.42 0.66 -14.54
CA PRO A 41 11.49 1.30 -13.63
C PRO A 41 10.29 1.87 -14.40
N PRO A 42 9.09 1.90 -13.79
CA PRO A 42 7.93 2.54 -14.41
C PRO A 42 8.21 3.99 -14.80
N PRO A 43 7.54 4.53 -15.84
CA PRO A 43 7.67 5.95 -16.17
C PRO A 43 7.12 6.83 -15.05
N ALA A 44 7.52 8.11 -15.04
CA ALA A 44 6.97 9.07 -14.09
C ALA A 44 5.45 9.20 -14.28
N PRO A 45 4.67 9.28 -13.18
CA PRO A 45 3.22 9.35 -13.27
C PRO A 45 2.77 10.66 -13.96
N PRO A 46 1.77 10.62 -14.85
CA PRO A 46 1.24 11.83 -15.47
C PRO A 46 0.52 12.71 -14.44
N ALA A 47 0.41 14.01 -14.74
CA ALA A 47 -0.29 14.99 -13.90
C ALA A 47 -1.81 14.73 -13.83
N ALA A 48 -2.38 14.03 -14.81
CA ALA A 48 -3.78 13.63 -14.82
C ALA A 48 -3.89 12.24 -15.46
N GLY A 49 -4.83 11.43 -15.00
CA GLY A 49 -5.02 10.07 -15.51
C GLY A 49 -5.93 9.23 -14.63
N TYR A 50 -6.22 8.02 -15.09
CA TYR A 50 -6.96 7.04 -14.32
C TYR A 50 -6.39 5.62 -14.50
N THR A 51 -6.53 4.78 -13.48
CA THR A 51 -6.09 3.38 -13.53
C THR A 51 -7.05 2.47 -12.77
N ALA A 52 -7.16 1.22 -13.20
CA ALA A 52 -7.73 0.15 -12.38
C ALA A 52 -6.75 -0.18 -11.24
N LEU A 53 -7.29 -0.68 -10.13
CA LEU A 53 -6.53 -1.11 -8.96
C LEU A 53 -6.75 -2.62 -8.72
N PRO A 54 -6.11 -3.50 -9.51
CA PRO A 54 -6.25 -4.95 -9.34
C PRO A 54 -5.67 -5.44 -8.01
N SER A 55 -4.82 -4.67 -7.35
CA SER A 55 -4.38 -4.94 -5.97
C SER A 55 -5.50 -4.78 -4.93
N ARG A 56 -6.69 -4.32 -5.32
CA ARG A 56 -7.84 -4.10 -4.44
C ARG A 56 -9.04 -4.96 -4.84
N ARG A 57 -9.76 -5.47 -3.84
CA ARG A 57 -10.94 -6.33 -4.01
C ARG A 57 -12.08 -5.87 -3.13
N LEU A 58 -13.29 -6.25 -3.51
CA LEU A 58 -14.53 -5.80 -2.88
C LEU A 58 -15.25 -6.94 -2.17
N ILE A 59 -15.65 -6.68 -0.93
CA ILE A 59 -16.53 -7.54 -0.14
C ILE A 59 -17.87 -6.81 0.03
N ALA A 60 -18.95 -7.40 -0.44
CA ALA A 60 -20.29 -6.92 -0.15
C ALA A 60 -20.73 -7.38 1.24
N VAL A 61 -21.29 -6.43 1.99
CA VAL A 61 -21.97 -6.65 3.26
C VAL A 61 -23.37 -6.05 3.16
N ALA A 62 -24.39 -6.89 3.31
CA ALA A 62 -25.78 -6.50 3.09
C ALA A 62 -26.69 -7.07 4.20
N GLY A 63 -27.63 -6.26 4.68
CA GLY A 63 -28.64 -6.67 5.65
C GLY A 63 -28.93 -5.60 6.70
N PRO A 64 -30.06 -5.72 7.44
CA PRO A 64 -30.53 -4.68 8.36
C PRO A 64 -29.53 -4.34 9.47
N ASP A 65 -28.66 -5.27 9.87
CA ASP A 65 -27.65 -5.03 10.91
C ASP A 65 -26.29 -4.56 10.37
N ALA A 66 -26.12 -4.42 9.04
CA ALA A 66 -24.83 -4.14 8.42
C ALA A 66 -24.17 -2.85 8.93
N ALA A 67 -24.90 -1.74 8.95
CA ALA A 67 -24.39 -0.45 9.41
C ALA A 67 -23.97 -0.50 10.89
N LYS A 68 -24.82 -1.10 11.74
CA LYS A 68 -24.55 -1.26 13.17
C LYS A 68 -23.34 -2.14 13.43
N PHE A 69 -23.22 -3.24 12.69
CA PHE A 69 -22.07 -4.13 12.77
C PHE A 69 -20.78 -3.40 12.37
N LEU A 70 -20.75 -2.77 11.19
CA LEU A 70 -19.59 -2.01 10.71
C LEU A 70 -19.20 -0.90 11.68
N GLN A 71 -20.17 -0.14 12.20
CA GLN A 71 -19.93 0.90 13.20
C GLN A 71 -19.18 0.36 14.43
N GLY A 72 -19.38 -0.90 14.83
CA GLY A 72 -18.71 -1.50 15.98
C GLY A 72 -17.34 -2.13 15.70
N VAL A 73 -16.91 -2.26 14.45
CA VAL A 73 -15.68 -3.00 14.09
C VAL A 73 -14.67 -2.19 13.28
N ILE A 74 -15.02 -0.98 12.85
CA ILE A 74 -14.13 -0.09 12.09
C ILE A 74 -13.78 1.16 12.89
N THR A 75 -12.67 1.80 12.55
CA THR A 75 -12.18 3.04 13.21
C THR A 75 -12.94 4.31 12.82
N ALA A 76 -13.52 4.38 11.63
CA ALA A 76 -14.27 5.53 11.13
C ALA A 76 -15.76 5.46 11.45
N ASN A 77 -16.49 6.56 11.26
CA ASN A 77 -17.91 6.64 11.60
C ASN A 77 -18.81 6.54 10.38
N ILE A 78 -19.42 5.38 10.21
CA ILE A 78 -20.36 5.12 9.11
C ILE A 78 -21.75 5.71 9.36
N ALA A 79 -22.04 6.08 10.62
CA ALA A 79 -23.33 6.58 11.05
C ALA A 79 -23.40 8.12 11.11
N SER A 80 -22.36 8.85 10.71
CA SER A 80 -22.41 10.33 10.72
C SER A 80 -23.48 10.85 9.75
N ALA A 81 -23.99 12.06 10.03
CA ALA A 81 -25.01 12.68 9.18
C ALA A 81 -24.42 13.04 7.80
N GLU A 82 -23.15 13.46 7.79
CA GLU A 82 -22.38 13.85 6.62
C GLU A 82 -22.18 12.65 5.68
N THR A 83 -21.69 11.52 6.20
CA THR A 83 -21.48 10.29 5.41
C THR A 83 -22.81 9.80 4.82
N ARG A 84 -23.89 9.87 5.60
CA ARG A 84 -25.23 9.45 5.13
C ARG A 84 -25.82 10.39 4.08
N ALA A 85 -25.60 11.70 4.22
CA ALA A 85 -26.11 12.69 3.29
C ALA A 85 -25.35 12.68 1.97
N GLN A 86 -24.03 12.51 2.01
CA GLN A 86 -23.17 12.52 0.83
C GLN A 86 -23.15 11.18 0.09
N GLN A 87 -23.52 10.08 0.77
CA GLN A 87 -23.43 8.72 0.24
C GLN A 87 -22.04 8.38 -0.32
N THR A 88 -21.01 9.05 0.18
CA THR A 88 -19.62 8.84 -0.23
C THR A 88 -18.97 7.75 0.59
N GLY A 89 -17.91 7.16 0.05
CA GLY A 89 -17.08 6.24 0.78
C GLY A 89 -16.23 6.93 1.85
N LEU A 90 -15.72 6.12 2.78
CA LEU A 90 -14.83 6.54 3.85
C LEU A 90 -13.62 5.63 3.94
N TYR A 91 -12.51 6.15 4.45
CA TYR A 91 -11.32 5.37 4.78
C TYR A 91 -11.40 4.93 6.24
N ALA A 92 -11.01 3.70 6.54
CA ALA A 92 -11.04 3.14 7.90
C ALA A 92 -10.04 2.00 8.04
N ALA A 93 -9.97 1.43 9.25
CA ALA A 93 -9.30 0.18 9.51
C ALA A 93 -10.15 -0.77 10.34
N PHE A 94 -9.96 -2.06 10.10
CA PHE A 94 -10.29 -3.12 11.07
C PHE A 94 -9.10 -3.29 12.00
N LEU A 95 -9.34 -3.30 13.32
CA LEU A 95 -8.31 -3.54 14.32
C LEU A 95 -8.51 -4.90 14.99
N ASN A 96 -7.44 -5.44 15.56
CA ASN A 96 -7.55 -6.52 16.54
C ASN A 96 -7.91 -5.95 17.92
N ALA A 97 -8.18 -6.83 18.88
CA ALA A 97 -8.56 -6.43 20.24
C ALA A 97 -7.47 -5.63 20.98
N THR A 98 -6.20 -5.70 20.54
CA THR A 98 -5.11 -4.92 21.13
C THR A 98 -4.92 -3.55 20.46
N GLY A 99 -5.73 -3.21 19.45
CA GLY A 99 -5.69 -1.94 18.73
C GLY A 99 -4.63 -1.85 17.63
N ARG A 100 -4.21 -2.99 17.07
CA ARG A 100 -3.32 -3.08 15.90
C ARG A 100 -4.12 -3.28 14.63
N ILE A 101 -3.67 -2.69 13.53
CA ILE A 101 -4.35 -2.78 12.23
C ILE A 101 -4.34 -4.21 11.73
N LEU A 102 -5.51 -4.72 11.38
CA LEU A 102 -5.67 -5.95 10.61
C LEU A 102 -5.66 -5.62 9.11
N HIS A 103 -6.48 -4.66 8.72
CA HIS A 103 -6.71 -4.26 7.33
C HIS A 103 -7.07 -2.78 7.27
N ASP A 104 -6.42 -2.04 6.39
CA ASP A 104 -6.87 -0.74 5.90
C ASP A 104 -7.93 -0.96 4.81
N VAL A 105 -9.03 -0.21 4.90
CA VAL A 105 -10.19 -0.41 4.03
C VAL A 105 -10.80 0.91 3.58
N PHE A 106 -11.42 0.88 2.41
CA PHE A 106 -12.46 1.85 2.08
C PHE A 106 -13.83 1.19 2.22
N ILE A 107 -14.82 1.94 2.68
CA ILE A 107 -16.20 1.47 2.78
C ILE A 107 -17.09 2.40 1.99
N TYR A 108 -17.83 1.84 1.03
CA TYR A 108 -18.75 2.56 0.16
C TYR A 108 -20.19 2.13 0.44
N PRO A 109 -21.16 3.05 0.46
CA PRO A 109 -22.56 2.68 0.34
C PRO A 109 -22.80 1.95 -0.99
N ASP A 110 -23.40 0.76 -0.95
CA ASP A 110 -23.74 0.03 -2.17
C ASP A 110 -25.11 0.46 -2.70
N VAL A 111 -25.18 1.69 -3.21
CA VAL A 111 -26.43 2.26 -3.74
C VAL A 111 -26.83 1.58 -5.05
N ALA A 112 -25.86 1.25 -5.90
CA ALA A 112 -26.07 0.58 -7.17
C ALA A 112 -26.40 -0.92 -7.05
N GLY A 113 -26.22 -1.53 -5.86
CA GLY A 113 -26.50 -2.94 -5.62
C GLY A 113 -25.49 -3.88 -6.29
N LEU A 114 -24.24 -3.43 -6.48
CA LEU A 114 -23.15 -4.21 -7.07
C LEU A 114 -22.83 -5.45 -6.24
N GLY A 115 -23.03 -5.35 -4.93
CA GLY A 115 -22.87 -6.43 -3.96
C GLY A 115 -24.03 -7.42 -3.94
N GLY A 116 -25.14 -7.08 -4.58
CA GLY A 116 -26.39 -7.83 -4.55
C GLY A 116 -26.39 -9.11 -5.39
N GLY A 117 -26.88 -10.21 -4.83
CA GLY A 117 -27.48 -11.29 -5.63
C GLY A 117 -28.89 -10.91 -6.10
N ALA A 118 -29.59 -11.78 -6.82
CA ALA A 118 -30.92 -11.51 -7.40
C ALA A 118 -32.00 -11.00 -6.41
N ALA A 119 -31.79 -11.14 -5.10
CA ALA A 119 -32.68 -10.63 -4.03
C ALA A 119 -32.44 -9.16 -3.62
N ALA A 120 -31.40 -8.50 -4.15
CA ALA A 120 -30.96 -7.18 -3.69
C ALA A 120 -31.85 -6.00 -4.12
N ALA A 121 -32.85 -6.24 -4.97
CA ALA A 121 -33.76 -5.20 -5.45
C ALA A 121 -34.76 -4.71 -4.39
N GLN A 122 -34.89 -5.40 -3.24
CA GLN A 122 -35.88 -5.11 -2.20
C GLN A 122 -35.29 -4.56 -0.88
N GLU A 123 -33.97 -4.39 -0.78
CA GLU A 123 -33.33 -3.90 0.46
C GLU A 123 -33.32 -2.36 0.55
N GLN A 124 -33.56 -1.85 1.76
CA GLN A 124 -33.64 -0.40 2.04
C GLN A 124 -32.28 0.29 1.89
N ALA A 125 -32.30 1.57 1.50
CA ALA A 125 -31.08 2.39 1.49
C ALA A 125 -30.41 2.40 2.88
N GLY A 126 -29.07 2.26 2.90
CA GLY A 126 -28.29 2.24 4.14
C GLY A 126 -28.06 0.86 4.79
N THR A 127 -28.53 -0.22 4.16
CA THR A 127 -28.30 -1.61 4.64
C THR A 127 -27.23 -2.37 3.85
N ARG A 128 -26.64 -1.76 2.81
CA ARG A 128 -25.67 -2.41 1.92
C ARG A 128 -24.40 -1.58 1.77
N TYR A 129 -23.27 -2.24 1.87
CA TYR A 129 -21.95 -1.63 1.79
C TYR A 129 -20.99 -2.50 0.99
N LEU A 130 -20.05 -1.87 0.29
CA LEU A 130 -18.88 -2.51 -0.29
C LEU A 130 -17.66 -2.15 0.55
N ILE A 131 -16.87 -3.15 0.93
CA ILE A 131 -15.60 -2.98 1.61
C ILE A 131 -14.50 -3.26 0.60
N GLU A 132 -13.74 -2.24 0.25
CA GLU A 132 -12.49 -2.38 -0.49
C GLU A 132 -11.35 -2.71 0.46
N VAL A 133 -10.58 -3.75 0.12
CA VAL A 133 -9.43 -4.23 0.87
C VAL A 133 -8.35 -4.74 -0.09
N ASP A 134 -7.12 -4.87 0.39
CA ASP A 134 -6.03 -5.55 -0.31
C ASP A 134 -6.48 -6.92 -0.84
N ALA A 135 -6.20 -7.18 -2.12
CA ALA A 135 -6.64 -8.37 -2.83
C ALA A 135 -6.13 -9.66 -2.17
N ASN A 136 -4.94 -9.65 -1.60
CA ASN A 136 -4.34 -10.81 -0.93
C ASN A 136 -4.99 -11.12 0.42
N GLU A 137 -5.70 -10.14 1.00
CA GLU A 137 -6.32 -10.24 2.31
C GLU A 137 -7.85 -10.31 2.27
N ALA A 138 -8.45 -10.14 1.08
CA ALA A 138 -9.90 -10.09 0.91
C ALA A 138 -10.62 -11.34 1.43
N GLU A 139 -10.10 -12.54 1.14
CA GLU A 139 -10.65 -13.78 1.69
C GLU A 139 -10.55 -13.85 3.21
N ARG A 140 -9.42 -13.40 3.77
CA ARG A 140 -9.16 -13.43 5.20
C ARG A 140 -10.12 -12.49 5.93
N LEU A 141 -10.30 -11.27 5.42
CA LEU A 141 -11.24 -10.31 5.97
C LEU A 141 -12.69 -10.80 5.83
N ALA A 142 -13.08 -11.36 4.69
CA ALA A 142 -14.42 -11.92 4.52
C ALA A 142 -14.72 -13.05 5.52
N LYS A 143 -13.75 -13.96 5.74
CA LYS A 143 -13.84 -15.03 6.76
C LYS A 143 -13.88 -14.46 8.18
N HIS A 144 -13.10 -13.42 8.46
CA HIS A 144 -13.11 -12.71 9.74
C HIS A 144 -14.49 -12.10 10.03
N ILE A 145 -15.07 -11.33 9.10
CA ILE A 145 -16.40 -10.75 9.24
C ILE A 145 -17.45 -11.85 9.44
N LYS A 146 -17.42 -12.94 8.65
CA LYS A 146 -18.34 -14.07 8.81
C LYS A 146 -18.27 -14.73 10.18
N ARG A 147 -17.06 -14.86 10.75
CA ARG A 147 -16.85 -15.43 12.08
C ARG A 147 -17.40 -14.51 13.17
N TYR A 148 -17.20 -13.20 13.05
CA TYR A 148 -17.52 -12.23 14.11
C TYR A 148 -18.87 -11.53 13.93
N LYS A 149 -19.62 -11.78 12.84
CA LYS A 149 -20.99 -11.25 12.68
C LYS A 149 -21.95 -11.79 13.75
N LEU A 150 -21.64 -12.95 14.37
CA LEU A 150 -22.46 -13.59 15.39
C LEU A 150 -23.94 -13.66 14.95
N ARG A 151 -24.84 -13.05 15.73
CA ARG A 151 -26.29 -13.01 15.46
C ARG A 151 -26.72 -11.86 14.55
N ALA A 152 -25.80 -11.02 14.08
CA ALA A 152 -26.12 -9.92 13.20
C ALA A 152 -26.72 -10.45 11.90
N LYS A 153 -27.89 -9.91 11.55
CA LYS A 153 -28.63 -10.19 10.32
C LYS A 153 -27.99 -9.43 9.17
N LEU A 154 -26.86 -9.96 8.72
CA LEU A 154 -26.14 -9.51 7.53
C LEU A 154 -25.50 -10.71 6.81
N ASP A 155 -25.41 -10.58 5.50
CA ASP A 155 -24.70 -11.45 4.59
C ASP A 155 -23.37 -10.83 4.18
N VAL A 156 -22.41 -11.70 3.86
CA VAL A 156 -21.05 -11.31 3.51
C VAL A 156 -20.64 -12.09 2.27
N ARG A 157 -20.31 -11.38 1.19
CA ARG A 157 -19.95 -11.98 -0.09
C ARG A 157 -18.69 -11.31 -0.64
N LEU A 158 -17.65 -12.09 -0.87
CA LEU A 158 -16.51 -11.64 -1.65
C LEU A 158 -16.93 -11.64 -3.13
N LEU A 159 -16.86 -10.50 -3.81
CA LEU A 159 -17.21 -10.40 -5.22
C LEU A 159 -16.16 -11.13 -6.05
N ALA A 160 -16.55 -11.88 -7.08
CA ALA A 160 -15.59 -12.49 -7.98
C ALA A 160 -14.81 -11.42 -8.76
N VAL A 161 -13.61 -11.79 -9.24
CA VAL A 161 -12.83 -10.93 -10.14
C VAL A 161 -13.67 -10.67 -11.39
N GLY A 162 -13.76 -9.41 -11.81
CA GLY A 162 -14.57 -8.97 -12.95
C GLY A 162 -16.05 -8.70 -12.67
N GLU A 163 -16.56 -8.94 -11.46
CA GLU A 163 -17.92 -8.48 -11.09
C GLU A 163 -17.96 -6.97 -10.85
N ALA A 164 -16.92 -6.44 -10.21
CA ALA A 164 -16.75 -5.01 -9.99
C ALA A 164 -15.26 -4.69 -9.80
N THR A 165 -14.85 -3.53 -10.29
CA THR A 165 -13.46 -3.07 -10.25
C THR A 165 -13.36 -1.70 -9.59
N VAL A 166 -12.31 -1.57 -8.78
CA VAL A 166 -11.92 -0.32 -8.15
C VAL A 166 -10.97 0.42 -9.08
N TRP A 167 -11.28 1.68 -9.30
CA TRP A 167 -10.48 2.59 -10.11
C TRP A 167 -10.04 3.76 -9.26
N HIS A 168 -8.95 4.38 -9.67
CA HIS A 168 -8.50 5.65 -9.12
C HIS A 168 -8.23 6.64 -10.24
N ALA A 169 -8.68 7.89 -10.07
CA ALA A 169 -8.51 8.97 -11.03
C ALA A 169 -8.00 10.23 -10.35
N TRP A 170 -7.13 10.99 -11.01
CA TRP A 170 -6.56 12.23 -10.50
C TRP A 170 -6.40 13.27 -11.59
N ASN A 171 -6.31 14.53 -11.17
CA ASN A 171 -6.03 15.66 -12.04
C ASN A 171 -5.39 16.80 -11.22
N ASP A 172 -4.09 17.01 -11.40
CA ASP A 172 -3.30 17.99 -10.66
C ASP A 172 -3.57 19.44 -11.08
N SER A 173 -4.27 19.66 -12.20
CA SER A 173 -4.68 21.01 -12.63
C SER A 173 -5.77 21.63 -11.75
N GLY A 174 -6.35 20.86 -10.82
CA GLY A 174 -7.46 21.30 -9.97
C GLY A 174 -8.81 21.36 -10.68
N LYS A 175 -8.86 21.10 -12.00
CA LYS A 175 -10.13 20.92 -12.71
C LYS A 175 -10.88 19.72 -12.12
N PRO A 176 -12.17 19.88 -11.76
CA PRO A 176 -12.98 18.75 -11.33
C PRO A 176 -12.93 17.64 -12.37
N ILE A 177 -12.73 16.40 -11.91
CA ILE A 177 -12.93 15.23 -12.77
C ILE A 177 -14.44 15.10 -12.91
N THR A 178 -14.98 15.65 -14.00
CA THR A 178 -16.39 15.51 -14.34
C THR A 178 -16.61 14.07 -14.76
N THR A 179 -16.90 13.25 -13.77
CA THR A 179 -17.50 11.96 -14.03
C THR A 179 -18.96 12.22 -14.39
N ASP A 180 -19.55 11.48 -15.33
CA ASP A 180 -20.97 11.63 -15.63
C ASP A 180 -21.77 11.19 -14.39
N THR A 181 -22.01 12.16 -13.49
CA THR A 181 -22.47 11.99 -12.12
C THR A 181 -23.85 11.33 -12.04
N ALA A 182 -24.59 11.31 -13.16
CA ALA A 182 -25.89 10.66 -13.27
C ALA A 182 -25.84 9.12 -13.18
N THR A 183 -24.66 8.49 -13.32
CA THR A 183 -24.50 7.02 -13.30
C THR A 183 -23.57 6.50 -12.19
N LEU A 184 -23.21 7.34 -11.21
CA LEU A 184 -22.00 7.16 -10.43
C LEU A 184 -22.18 7.22 -8.90
N ASN A 185 -23.02 6.35 -8.37
CA ASN A 185 -23.36 6.33 -6.95
C ASN A 185 -22.24 5.81 -6.00
N THR A 186 -21.03 5.56 -6.52
CA THR A 186 -19.86 5.03 -5.77
C THR A 186 -18.56 5.77 -6.12
N THR A 187 -18.65 7.02 -6.59
CA THR A 187 -17.47 7.91 -6.70
C THR A 187 -17.24 8.59 -5.36
N THR A 188 -16.00 8.55 -4.88
CA THR A 188 -15.62 9.11 -3.59
C THR A 188 -14.32 9.89 -3.77
N ARG A 189 -14.30 11.16 -3.35
CA ARG A 189 -13.04 11.88 -3.23
C ARG A 189 -12.15 11.13 -2.25
N ASP A 190 -10.90 10.85 -2.61
CA ASP A 190 -9.99 10.17 -1.70
C ASP A 190 -9.78 11.05 -0.45
N PRO A 191 -10.14 10.58 0.76
CA PRO A 191 -10.13 11.40 1.96
C PRO A 191 -8.76 11.39 2.64
N ARG A 192 -7.80 10.58 2.17
CA ARG A 192 -6.54 10.37 2.89
C ARG A 192 -5.64 11.59 2.85
N THR A 193 -5.54 12.25 1.71
CA THR A 193 -4.74 13.48 1.58
C THR A 193 -5.40 14.44 0.59
N PRO A 194 -5.22 15.76 0.76
CA PRO A 194 -5.66 16.73 -0.23
C PRO A 194 -5.00 16.46 -1.60
N GLY A 195 -5.80 16.47 -2.68
CA GLY A 195 -5.28 16.35 -4.04
C GLY A 195 -4.89 14.95 -4.50
N LEU A 196 -5.12 13.89 -3.70
CA LEU A 196 -4.78 12.53 -4.14
C LEU A 196 -5.63 12.08 -5.34
N GLY A 197 -6.92 12.41 -5.33
CA GLY A 197 -7.83 12.12 -6.44
C GLY A 197 -9.16 11.57 -5.96
N TYR A 198 -9.70 10.63 -6.73
CA TYR A 198 -11.00 10.02 -6.53
C TYR A 198 -10.91 8.50 -6.67
N ARG A 199 -11.63 7.81 -5.78
CA ARG A 199 -11.95 6.38 -5.87
C ARG A 199 -13.25 6.20 -6.62
N LEU A 200 -13.30 5.27 -7.56
CA LEU A 200 -14.50 4.89 -8.28
C LEU A 200 -14.69 3.38 -8.22
N VAL A 201 -15.89 2.93 -7.86
CA VAL A 201 -16.25 1.50 -7.94
C VAL A 201 -17.20 1.30 -9.11
N ARG A 202 -16.82 0.48 -10.07
CA ARG A 202 -17.63 0.21 -11.27
C ARG A 202 -18.07 -1.23 -11.32
N ALA A 203 -19.30 -1.45 -11.80
CA ALA A 203 -19.75 -2.78 -12.19
C ALA A 203 -18.90 -3.25 -13.37
N GLN A 204 -18.54 -4.52 -13.37
CA GLN A 204 -17.71 -5.13 -14.39
C GLN A 204 -16.32 -4.46 -14.50
N ASP A 205 -15.51 -4.94 -15.43
CA ASP A 205 -14.19 -4.38 -15.73
C ASP A 205 -14.24 -3.20 -16.73
N ALA A 206 -15.43 -2.63 -16.94
CA ALA A 206 -15.58 -1.52 -17.86
C ALA A 206 -14.83 -0.27 -17.32
N PRO A 207 -13.93 0.33 -18.11
CA PRO A 207 -13.24 1.55 -17.69
C PRO A 207 -14.24 2.70 -17.51
N PRO A 208 -13.98 3.62 -16.56
CA PRO A 208 -14.83 4.78 -16.39
C PRO A 208 -14.72 5.68 -17.63
N GLN A 209 -15.86 6.22 -18.08
CA GLN A 209 -15.91 7.22 -19.13
C GLN A 209 -15.45 8.57 -18.57
N LEU A 210 -14.14 8.85 -18.69
CA LEU A 210 -13.48 10.07 -18.22
C LEU A 210 -12.73 10.71 -19.39
N ASP A 211 -12.68 12.04 -19.41
CA ASP A 211 -11.80 12.80 -20.31
C ASP A 211 -10.38 12.87 -19.71
N LEU A 212 -9.78 11.68 -19.55
CA LEU A 212 -8.47 11.45 -18.96
C LEU A 212 -7.83 10.25 -19.66
N ASP A 213 -6.50 10.17 -19.66
CA ASP A 213 -5.80 9.00 -20.21
C ASP A 213 -5.71 7.86 -19.20
N ALA A 214 -5.86 6.63 -19.70
CA ALA A 214 -5.61 5.43 -18.91
C ALA A 214 -4.10 5.30 -18.61
N THR A 215 -3.77 4.85 -17.41
CA THR A 215 -2.40 4.59 -16.98
C THR A 215 -2.30 3.31 -16.15
N THR A 216 -1.18 3.10 -15.46
CA THR A 216 -0.87 1.91 -14.68
C THR A 216 -1.09 2.11 -13.18
N GLU A 217 -1.25 0.99 -12.46
CA GLU A 217 -1.30 0.98 -10.99
C GLU A 217 0.04 1.44 -10.37
N ASP A 218 1.16 1.24 -11.06
CA ASP A 218 2.47 1.77 -10.65
C ASP A 218 2.47 3.31 -10.61
N SER A 219 1.86 3.97 -11.60
CA SER A 219 1.72 5.43 -11.59
C SER A 219 0.94 5.90 -10.37
N TYR A 220 -0.13 5.19 -10.01
CA TYR A 220 -0.88 5.44 -8.78
C TYR A 220 -0.03 5.21 -7.52
N THR A 221 0.71 4.12 -7.47
CA THR A 221 1.56 3.75 -6.32
C THR A 221 2.69 4.76 -6.10
N ILE A 222 3.36 5.19 -7.17
CA ILE A 222 4.39 6.24 -7.10
C ILE A 222 3.78 7.54 -6.58
N ARG A 223 2.61 7.95 -7.07
CA ARG A 223 1.91 9.14 -6.55
C ARG A 223 1.60 9.04 -5.06
N ARG A 224 1.15 7.88 -4.58
CA ARG A 224 0.96 7.63 -3.14
C ARG A 224 2.27 7.74 -2.36
N TYR A 225 3.36 7.16 -2.86
CA TYR A 225 4.67 7.25 -2.22
C TYR A 225 5.18 8.67 -2.14
N LEU A 226 5.01 9.47 -3.19
CA LEU A 226 5.38 10.89 -3.16
C LEU A 226 4.57 11.70 -2.13
N GLN A 227 3.35 11.27 -1.82
CA GLN A 227 2.50 11.90 -0.80
C GLN A 227 2.59 11.28 0.59
N GLY A 228 3.36 10.19 0.78
CA GLY A 228 3.46 9.50 2.07
C GLY A 228 2.24 8.66 2.45
N VAL A 229 1.50 8.15 1.47
CA VAL A 229 0.23 7.43 1.68
C VAL A 229 0.44 5.92 1.60
N ALA A 230 0.36 5.25 2.74
CA ALA A 230 0.41 3.79 2.82
C ALA A 230 -0.94 3.15 2.43
N GLU A 231 -0.89 1.99 1.77
CA GLU A 231 -2.06 1.19 1.37
C GLU A 231 -1.70 -0.30 1.28
N GLY A 232 -2.56 -1.15 1.83
CA GLY A 232 -2.41 -2.60 1.78
C GLY A 232 -1.36 -3.17 2.73
N GLN A 233 -1.30 -4.50 2.81
CA GLN A 233 -0.56 -5.21 3.86
C GLN A 233 0.95 -5.29 3.62
N ASP A 234 1.35 -4.96 2.41
CA ASP A 234 2.75 -4.78 2.05
C ASP A 234 3.39 -3.53 2.67
N GLU A 235 2.57 -2.52 2.96
CA GLU A 235 3.00 -1.22 3.48
C GLU A 235 2.52 -1.03 4.93
N ILE A 236 1.38 -1.65 5.29
CA ILE A 236 0.80 -1.64 6.64
C ILE A 236 0.82 -3.07 7.19
N ILE A 237 1.90 -3.38 7.93
CA ILE A 237 2.14 -4.73 8.45
C ILE A 237 1.00 -5.14 9.42
N ARG A 238 0.28 -6.18 9.03
CA ARG A 238 -0.85 -6.74 9.77
C ARG A 238 -0.46 -7.10 11.21
N GLU A 239 -1.32 -6.77 12.16
CA GLU A 239 -1.15 -7.00 13.61
C GLU A 239 0.05 -6.27 14.27
N HIS A 240 0.84 -5.54 13.49
CA HIS A 240 1.95 -4.72 14.00
C HIS A 240 1.68 -3.22 13.86
N GLY A 241 1.06 -2.79 12.75
CA GLY A 241 0.75 -1.39 12.48
C GLY A 241 -0.18 -0.77 13.52
N LEU A 242 0.14 0.45 13.93
CA LEU A 242 -0.70 1.30 14.76
C LEU A 242 -1.40 2.34 13.89
N PRO A 243 -2.71 2.61 14.06
CA PRO A 243 -3.43 3.61 13.26
C PRO A 243 -2.69 4.96 13.18
N GLN A 244 -2.23 5.49 14.31
CA GLN A 244 -1.47 6.73 14.34
C GLN A 244 -0.07 6.61 13.74
N GLU A 245 0.61 5.47 13.83
CA GLU A 245 1.91 5.29 13.16
C GLU A 245 1.75 5.24 11.64
N THR A 246 0.57 4.89 11.14
CA THR A 246 0.23 4.89 9.69
C THR A 246 -0.43 6.18 9.22
N ASN A 247 -0.51 7.21 10.07
CA ASN A 247 -1.15 8.51 9.80
C ASN A 247 -2.67 8.46 9.58
N MET A 248 -3.36 7.37 9.94
CA MET A 248 -4.83 7.27 9.83
C MET A 248 -5.57 8.36 10.63
N ASP A 249 -4.94 8.89 11.67
CA ASP A 249 -5.43 10.03 12.46
C ASP A 249 -5.47 11.35 11.68
N TYR A 250 -4.66 11.48 10.63
CA TYR A 250 -4.63 12.64 9.73
C TYR A 250 -5.16 12.35 8.32
N MET A 251 -5.44 11.08 8.02
CA MET A 251 -6.01 10.62 6.75
C MET A 251 -7.53 10.38 6.82
N ASN A 252 -8.22 11.02 7.77
CA ASN A 252 -9.66 10.82 8.03
C ASN A 252 -10.06 9.35 8.25
N GLY A 253 -9.13 8.53 8.75
CA GLY A 253 -9.31 7.09 8.97
C GLY A 253 -9.84 6.73 10.35
N ILE A 254 -9.90 7.69 11.28
CA ILE A 254 -10.33 7.48 12.67
C ILE A 254 -11.30 8.59 13.05
N ASP A 255 -12.47 8.22 13.56
CA ASP A 255 -13.34 9.15 14.27
C ASP A 255 -13.13 8.98 15.78
N TYR A 256 -12.71 10.03 16.47
CA TYR A 256 -12.50 10.02 17.92
C TYR A 256 -13.79 10.29 18.72
N HIS A 257 -14.86 10.71 18.04
CA HIS A 257 -16.16 11.07 18.64
C HIS A 257 -17.24 10.03 18.41
N LYS A 258 -16.96 8.94 17.67
CA LYS A 258 -17.89 7.82 17.52
C LYS A 258 -17.96 6.93 18.77
N GLY A 259 -19.01 6.10 18.82
CA GLY A 259 -19.16 5.07 19.84
C GLY A 259 -18.10 3.96 19.77
N CYS A 260 -18.18 3.03 20.72
CA CYS A 260 -17.19 1.97 20.90
C CYS A 260 -16.98 1.11 19.65
N TYR A 261 -15.72 0.79 19.38
CA TYR A 261 -15.33 -0.17 18.34
C TYR A 261 -14.17 -1.06 18.80
N VAL A 262 -13.97 -2.20 18.15
CA VAL A 262 -12.92 -3.16 18.50
C VAL A 262 -11.52 -2.51 18.45
N GLY A 263 -10.75 -2.61 19.54
CA GLY A 263 -9.38 -2.10 19.61
C GLY A 263 -9.26 -0.57 19.83
N GLN A 264 -10.35 0.09 20.22
CA GLN A 264 -10.38 1.53 20.44
C GLN A 264 -9.49 1.98 21.60
N GLU A 265 -9.34 1.18 22.66
CA GLU A 265 -8.69 1.58 23.92
C GLU A 265 -7.26 2.09 23.70
N LEU A 266 -6.48 1.34 22.90
CA LEU A 266 -5.12 1.75 22.59
C LEU A 266 -5.08 2.98 21.69
N THR A 267 -6.01 3.08 20.74
CA THR A 267 -6.12 4.20 19.81
C THR A 267 -6.41 5.49 20.59
N ILE A 268 -7.38 5.47 21.48
CA ILE A 268 -7.78 6.62 22.31
C ILE A 268 -6.69 6.98 23.34
N ARG A 269 -6.09 5.98 23.99
CA ARG A 269 -4.98 6.21 24.91
C ARG A 269 -3.80 6.91 24.22
N THR A 270 -3.45 6.48 23.02
CA THR A 270 -2.39 7.10 22.22
C THR A 270 -2.77 8.53 21.84
N LYS A 271 -4.03 8.82 21.49
CA LYS A 271 -4.48 10.19 21.15
C LYS A 271 -4.36 11.18 22.31
N HIS A 272 -4.72 10.79 23.53
CA HIS A 272 -4.81 11.71 24.66
C HIS A 272 -3.58 11.74 25.58
N ARG A 273 -2.84 10.63 25.65
CA ARG A 273 -1.72 10.47 26.61
C ARG A 273 -0.43 10.02 25.96
N GLY A 274 -0.47 9.61 24.68
CA GLY A 274 0.67 9.08 23.97
C GLY A 274 1.34 10.14 23.10
N VAL A 275 2.66 10.02 22.98
CA VAL A 275 3.43 10.72 21.94
C VAL A 275 3.69 9.73 20.80
N VAL A 276 3.22 10.05 19.60
CA VAL A 276 3.42 9.23 18.40
C VAL A 276 4.79 9.55 17.82
N ARG A 277 5.80 8.77 18.20
CA ARG A 277 7.22 8.98 17.83
C ARG A 277 7.57 8.44 16.45
N LYS A 278 6.82 7.44 15.97
CA LYS A 278 7.07 6.80 14.69
C LYS A 278 5.90 7.06 13.76
N ARG A 279 6.18 7.46 12.52
CA ARG A 279 5.18 7.59 11.47
C ARG A 279 5.71 7.05 10.16
N ILE A 280 4.82 6.52 9.33
CA ILE A 280 5.14 6.23 7.94
C ILE A 280 5.40 7.56 7.24
N LEU A 281 6.56 7.69 6.62
CA LEU A 281 6.97 8.84 5.84
C LEU A 281 7.38 8.42 4.43
N PRO A 282 7.17 9.29 3.44
CA PRO A 282 7.77 9.11 2.13
C PRO A 282 9.29 9.22 2.23
N CYS A 283 9.97 8.34 1.51
CA CYS A 283 11.41 8.22 1.52
C CYS A 283 11.94 8.20 0.08
N MET A 284 13.12 8.78 -0.12
CA MET A 284 13.89 8.68 -1.36
C MET A 284 15.21 7.99 -1.04
N ILE A 285 15.56 6.99 -1.84
CA ILE A 285 16.88 6.35 -1.79
C ILE A 285 17.84 7.05 -2.77
N TYR A 286 19.12 6.99 -2.47
CA TYR A 286 20.18 7.56 -3.30
C TYR A 286 21.51 6.84 -3.06
N ASP A 287 22.41 6.93 -4.04
CA ASP A 287 23.73 6.30 -3.97
C ASP A 287 24.53 6.83 -2.77
N VAL A 288 25.35 5.97 -2.19
CA VAL A 288 26.16 6.30 -1.01
C VAL A 288 27.12 7.48 -1.26
N ASP A 289 27.59 7.62 -2.49
CA ASP A 289 28.54 8.67 -2.89
C ASP A 289 27.87 9.98 -3.33
N ARG A 290 26.52 10.01 -3.37
CA ARG A 290 25.76 11.23 -3.71
C ARG A 290 25.38 12.01 -2.47
N ALA A 291 25.30 13.33 -2.64
CA ALA A 291 24.74 14.21 -1.62
C ALA A 291 23.24 13.95 -1.43
N ALA A 292 22.77 14.07 -0.19
CA ALA A 292 21.38 13.86 0.14
C ALA A 292 20.43 14.75 -0.70
N PRO A 293 19.35 14.19 -1.29
CA PRO A 293 18.42 14.95 -2.10
C PRO A 293 17.71 16.01 -1.26
N GLN A 294 17.47 17.19 -1.83
CA GLN A 294 16.78 18.29 -1.12
C GLN A 294 15.26 18.25 -1.30
N THR A 295 14.79 17.61 -2.36
CA THR A 295 13.36 17.47 -2.68
C THR A 295 13.03 16.01 -2.97
N LEU A 296 11.83 15.60 -2.58
CA LEU A 296 11.31 14.27 -2.86
C LEU A 296 10.80 14.24 -4.31
N GLN A 297 11.42 13.40 -5.15
CA GLN A 297 11.06 13.27 -6.55
C GLN A 297 11.29 11.84 -7.03
N TYR A 298 10.39 11.35 -7.87
CA TYR A 298 10.58 10.09 -8.59
C TYR A 298 11.36 10.34 -9.87
N ARG A 299 12.46 9.61 -10.07
CA ARG A 299 13.41 9.83 -11.17
C ARG A 299 13.79 8.49 -11.83
N PRO A 300 12.93 7.95 -12.72
CA PRO A 300 13.19 6.65 -13.34
C PRO A 300 14.38 6.66 -14.32
N GLU A 301 14.78 7.84 -14.82
CA GLU A 301 15.86 8.00 -15.81
C GLU A 301 17.25 8.09 -15.18
N GLU A 302 17.37 8.58 -13.94
CA GLU A 302 18.66 8.62 -13.23
C GLU A 302 19.18 7.22 -12.89
N ASP A 303 18.28 6.23 -12.82
CA ASP A 303 18.59 4.81 -12.63
C ASP A 303 19.11 4.12 -13.91
N LEU A 304 18.93 4.72 -15.09
CA LEU A 304 19.23 4.07 -16.38
C LEU A 304 20.59 4.44 -16.99
N ASN A 305 21.26 5.50 -16.51
CA ASN A 305 22.50 6.02 -17.11
C ASN A 305 23.77 5.90 -16.25
N HIS A 306 23.70 5.31 -15.06
CA HIS A 306 24.87 5.10 -14.22
C HIS A 306 25.07 3.61 -13.93
N GLY A 307 26.17 3.07 -14.45
CA GLY A 307 26.38 1.64 -14.66
C GLY A 307 26.17 0.76 -13.44
N LEU A 308 25.65 -0.45 -13.69
CA LEU A 308 25.66 -1.69 -12.90
C LEU A 308 25.39 -1.70 -11.38
N GLU A 309 25.26 -0.57 -10.68
CA GLU A 309 25.34 -0.49 -9.21
C GLU A 309 24.18 0.25 -8.52
N SER A 310 23.30 0.96 -9.23
CA SER A 310 22.12 1.54 -8.56
C SER A 310 21.09 0.45 -8.26
N LEU A 311 20.78 0.27 -6.98
CA LEU A 311 19.85 -0.75 -6.50
C LEU A 311 18.45 -0.13 -6.36
N PRO A 312 17.46 -0.59 -7.15
CA PRO A 312 16.11 -0.06 -7.08
C PRO A 312 15.47 -0.40 -5.72
N ALA A 313 14.53 0.42 -5.29
CA ALA A 313 13.82 0.33 -4.01
C ALA A 313 13.12 -1.02 -3.81
N GLU A 314 12.70 -1.67 -4.88
CA GLU A 314 12.11 -3.01 -4.95
C GLU A 314 13.08 -4.11 -4.50
N SER A 315 14.39 -3.88 -4.66
CA SER A 315 15.44 -4.84 -4.27
C SER A 315 15.72 -4.85 -2.77
N ILE A 316 15.24 -3.84 -2.03
CA ILE A 316 15.47 -3.68 -0.60
C ILE A 316 14.46 -4.54 0.16
N PRO A 317 14.91 -5.51 1.00
CA PRO A 317 14.01 -6.33 1.80
C PRO A 317 13.14 -5.48 2.72
N ARG A 318 11.89 -5.91 2.90
CA ARG A 318 10.98 -5.24 3.84
C ARG A 318 11.51 -5.33 5.25
N GLU A 319 11.17 -4.33 6.05
CA GLU A 319 11.62 -4.17 7.43
C GLU A 319 13.13 -4.01 7.62
N THR A 320 13.90 -3.79 6.55
CA THR A 320 15.32 -3.44 6.65
C THR A 320 15.49 -2.24 7.56
N SER A 321 16.37 -2.36 8.57
CA SER A 321 16.57 -1.31 9.55
C SER A 321 17.26 -0.10 8.92
N ILE A 322 16.74 1.09 9.21
CA ILE A 322 17.35 2.37 8.84
C ILE A 322 18.34 2.76 9.95
N GLY A 323 19.63 2.76 9.62
CA GLY A 323 20.72 3.18 10.53
C GLY A 323 21.19 4.60 10.24
N ARG A 324 21.86 5.23 11.21
CA ARG A 324 22.62 6.47 10.97
C ARG A 324 23.94 6.12 10.28
N SER A 325 24.28 6.81 9.20
CA SER A 325 25.56 6.66 8.51
C SER A 325 26.70 7.11 9.41
N GLY A 326 27.77 6.30 9.50
CA GLY A 326 28.96 6.63 10.28
C GLY A 326 28.80 6.67 11.81
N LYS A 327 27.59 6.41 12.34
CA LYS A 327 27.29 6.48 13.78
C LYS A 327 26.61 5.18 14.25
N ARG A 328 27.13 4.56 15.30
CA ARG A 328 26.40 3.49 16.01
C ARG A 328 25.30 4.10 16.86
N GLY A 329 24.13 3.48 16.87
CA GLY A 329 23.03 3.96 17.67
C GLY A 329 21.73 3.20 17.45
N ARG A 330 20.66 3.73 18.05
CA ARG A 330 19.32 3.21 17.86
C ARG A 330 18.91 3.33 16.39
N SER A 331 18.24 2.30 15.88
CA SER A 331 17.60 2.33 14.56
C SER A 331 16.66 3.54 14.43
N ALA A 332 16.83 4.28 13.34
CA ALA A 332 16.05 5.45 12.96
C ALA A 332 14.67 5.08 12.41
N GLY A 333 14.49 3.83 11.97
CA GLY A 333 13.25 3.37 11.39
C GLY A 333 13.38 2.03 10.67
N LYS A 334 12.35 1.67 9.92
CA LYS A 334 12.33 0.47 9.07
C LYS A 334 11.83 0.82 7.67
N TRP A 335 12.49 0.29 6.66
CA TRP A 335 12.00 0.31 5.29
C TRP A 335 10.73 -0.54 5.16
N LEU A 336 9.75 -0.09 4.37
CA LEU A 336 8.51 -0.83 4.13
C LEU A 336 8.47 -1.38 2.71
N LYS A 337 8.35 -0.50 1.72
CA LYS A 337 8.24 -0.84 0.29
C LYS A 337 8.55 0.39 -0.56
N GLY A 338 8.99 0.20 -1.80
CA GLY A 338 9.20 1.29 -2.75
C GLY A 338 9.20 0.82 -4.20
N ILE A 339 9.27 1.79 -5.12
CA ILE A 339 9.37 1.63 -6.57
C ILE A 339 10.44 2.60 -7.10
N GLY A 340 11.37 2.10 -7.92
CA GLY A 340 12.51 2.87 -8.44
C GLY A 340 13.31 3.51 -7.31
N ASN A 341 13.31 4.85 -7.20
CA ASN A 341 14.07 5.57 -6.19
C ASN A 341 13.24 6.08 -4.99
N VAL A 342 11.93 5.77 -4.92
CA VAL A 342 11.03 6.27 -3.86
C VAL A 342 10.29 5.15 -3.16
N GLY A 343 9.83 5.41 -1.93
CA GLY A 343 9.01 4.45 -1.19
C GLY A 343 8.58 4.99 0.17
N LEU A 344 8.23 4.08 1.06
CA LEU A 344 7.75 4.37 2.41
C LEU A 344 8.66 3.74 3.46
N GLY A 345 8.87 4.47 4.55
CA GLY A 345 9.58 3.98 5.73
C GLY A 345 8.83 4.33 7.01
N LEU A 346 8.79 3.41 7.97
CA LEU A 346 8.35 3.69 9.33
C LEU A 346 9.48 4.41 10.07
N CYS A 347 9.41 5.73 10.12
CA CYS A 347 10.50 6.60 10.56
C CYS A 347 10.26 7.14 11.96
N ARG A 348 11.31 7.27 12.76
CA ARG A 348 11.29 8.03 14.02
C ARG A 348 11.40 9.52 13.69
N LEU A 349 10.38 10.27 14.09
CA LEU A 349 10.27 11.69 13.79
C LEU A 349 11.44 12.47 14.40
N GLU A 350 11.77 12.19 15.67
CA GLU A 350 12.82 12.87 16.43
C GLU A 350 14.25 12.58 15.96
N ILE A 351 14.41 11.58 15.07
CA ILE A 351 15.71 11.18 14.54
C ILE A 351 15.86 11.63 13.09
N MET A 352 14.84 11.41 12.25
CA MET A 352 14.94 11.59 10.80
C MET A 352 14.37 12.91 10.31
N THR A 353 13.69 13.69 11.17
CA THR A 353 12.98 14.90 10.76
C THR A 353 13.13 16.03 11.78
N ASP A 354 12.84 17.24 11.33
CA ASP A 354 12.78 18.46 12.14
C ASP A 354 11.48 18.57 12.98
N ILE A 355 10.61 17.55 12.96
CA ILE A 355 9.37 17.55 13.73
C ILE A 355 9.68 17.46 15.22
N VAL A 356 9.21 18.47 15.96
CA VAL A 356 9.28 18.51 17.42
C VAL A 356 8.02 17.87 18.00
N LEU A 357 8.19 16.91 18.88
CA LEU A 357 7.08 16.18 19.49
C LEU A 357 6.50 16.93 20.70
N PRO A 358 5.19 16.86 20.95
CA PRO A 358 4.56 17.51 22.09
C PRO A 358 5.20 17.12 23.43
N GLY A 359 5.52 18.12 24.27
CA GLY A 359 6.07 17.92 25.61
C GLY A 359 7.57 17.61 25.66
N GLU A 360 8.29 17.61 24.53
CA GLU A 360 9.75 17.48 24.51
C GLU A 360 10.42 18.86 24.53
N THR A 361 11.06 19.21 25.64
CA THR A 361 11.92 20.40 25.81
C THR A 361 13.37 20.16 25.42
N ALA A 362 13.77 18.89 25.21
CA ALA A 362 15.11 18.55 24.75
C ALA A 362 15.23 18.84 23.25
N ALA A 363 16.38 19.38 22.84
CA ALA A 363 16.73 19.51 21.43
C ALA A 363 16.51 18.16 20.74
N SER A 364 15.68 18.16 19.70
CA SER A 364 15.49 16.99 18.83
C SER A 364 16.85 16.34 18.55
N THR A 365 16.93 15.01 18.59
CA THR A 365 18.17 14.32 18.20
C THR A 365 18.46 14.42 16.71
N PHE A 366 17.57 15.07 15.96
CA PHE A 366 17.72 15.40 14.57
C PHE A 366 18.88 16.37 14.35
N ASP A 367 19.76 15.98 13.44
CA ASP A 367 20.80 16.83 12.88
C ASP A 367 20.57 16.86 11.36
N PRO A 368 20.40 18.01 10.71
CA PRO A 368 20.21 18.08 9.26
C PRO A 368 21.42 17.54 8.46
N ALA A 369 22.59 17.40 9.10
CA ALA A 369 23.76 16.75 8.52
C ALA A 369 23.77 15.22 8.68
N ASP A 370 22.85 14.64 9.47
CA ASP A 370 22.74 13.18 9.58
C ASP A 370 22.25 12.58 8.26
N GLU A 371 23.01 11.62 7.75
CA GLU A 371 22.60 10.75 6.66
C GLU A 371 22.19 9.39 7.20
N PHE A 372 21.29 8.71 6.50
CA PHE A 372 20.77 7.40 6.90
C PHE A 372 21.08 6.35 5.86
N LEU A 373 21.25 5.11 6.30
CA LEU A 373 21.72 3.99 5.49
C LEU A 373 20.80 2.79 5.67
N LEU A 374 20.51 2.12 4.56
CA LEU A 374 19.93 0.78 4.49
C LEU A 374 21.04 -0.19 4.07
N GLN A 375 21.22 -1.26 4.83
CA GLN A 375 22.19 -2.32 4.51
C GLN A 375 21.50 -3.68 4.58
N TRP A 376 21.75 -4.51 3.58
CA TRP A 376 21.20 -5.87 3.49
C TRP A 376 22.08 -6.75 2.62
N GLY A 377 21.91 -8.08 2.75
CA GLY A 377 22.72 -9.06 2.04
C GLY A 377 23.53 -9.93 3.00
N GLU A 378 24.22 -10.91 2.44
CA GLU A 378 25.06 -11.87 3.17
C GLU A 378 26.54 -11.43 3.14
N GLU A 379 27.38 -12.08 3.96
CA GLU A 379 28.78 -11.67 4.24
C GLU A 379 29.63 -11.36 2.99
N ASP A 380 29.35 -12.00 1.85
CA ASP A 380 30.10 -11.81 0.58
C ASP A 380 29.49 -10.76 -0.39
N ARG A 381 28.27 -10.26 -0.13
CA ARG A 381 27.59 -9.22 -0.94
C ARG A 381 26.71 -8.34 -0.05
N ASN A 382 27.32 -7.30 0.53
CA ASN A 382 26.60 -6.33 1.34
C ASN A 382 26.13 -5.16 0.47
N ASN A 383 24.84 -5.15 0.16
CA ASN A 383 24.20 -4.05 -0.54
C ASN A 383 23.96 -2.90 0.43
N ALA A 384 24.17 -1.67 -0.05
CA ALA A 384 23.94 -0.49 0.75
C ALA A 384 23.44 0.67 -0.11
N VAL A 385 22.40 1.36 0.36
CA VAL A 385 21.94 2.63 -0.22
C VAL A 385 21.65 3.62 0.90
N LYS A 386 21.83 4.91 0.63
CA LYS A 386 21.39 5.95 1.55
C LYS A 386 19.91 6.24 1.36
N ILE A 387 19.28 6.75 2.40
CA ILE A 387 17.85 7.07 2.45
C ILE A 387 17.63 8.41 3.12
N LYS A 388 16.65 9.17 2.61
CA LYS A 388 16.16 10.39 3.25
C LYS A 388 14.63 10.33 3.36
N ALA A 389 14.13 10.62 4.56
CA ALA A 389 12.69 10.77 4.81
C ALA A 389 12.27 12.22 4.59
N PHE A 390 11.05 12.42 4.11
CA PHE A 390 10.44 13.72 3.90
C PHE A 390 9.12 13.79 4.68
N VAL A 391 8.75 14.96 5.17
CA VAL A 391 7.45 15.16 5.84
C VAL A 391 6.52 15.88 4.88
N PRO A 392 5.45 15.23 4.38
CA PRO A 392 4.46 15.88 3.54
C PRO A 392 3.84 17.10 4.22
N GLU A 393 3.51 18.12 3.44
CA GLU A 393 2.92 19.36 3.96
C GLU A 393 1.61 19.11 4.72
N TRP A 394 0.73 18.26 4.19
CA TRP A 394 -0.54 17.91 4.83
C TRP A 394 -0.33 17.29 6.23
N LEU A 395 0.72 16.47 6.41
CA LEU A 395 1.04 15.84 7.68
C LEU A 395 1.66 16.86 8.65
N ARG A 396 2.57 17.70 8.16
CA ARG A 396 3.17 18.79 8.95
C ARG A 396 2.10 19.73 9.51
N ASN A 397 1.15 20.13 8.67
CA ASN A 397 0.03 20.98 9.08
C ASN A 397 -0.81 20.30 10.17
N GLY A 398 -1.19 19.03 9.99
CA GLY A 398 -1.94 18.28 10.99
C GLY A 398 -1.19 18.11 12.33
N LEU A 399 0.13 17.91 12.30
CA LEU A 399 0.97 17.81 13.50
C LEU A 399 1.09 19.15 14.24
N ASN A 400 1.23 20.26 13.51
CA ASN A 400 1.32 21.59 14.08
C ASN A 400 -0.01 22.04 14.70
N GLU A 401 -1.14 21.81 14.03
CA GLU A 401 -2.47 22.10 14.59
C GLU A 401 -2.75 21.34 15.88
N ALA A 402 -2.25 20.11 15.99
CA ALA A 402 -2.37 19.31 17.21
C ALA A 402 -1.46 19.78 18.35
N SER A 403 -0.34 20.44 18.04
CA SER A 403 0.63 20.93 19.03
C SER A 403 0.31 22.33 19.55
N GLY A 404 -0.50 23.11 18.81
CA GLY A 404 -1.00 24.43 19.22
C GLY A 404 -2.29 24.40 20.05
N ARG A 405 -2.85 23.22 20.33
CA ARG A 405 -3.97 22.98 21.25
C ARG A 405 -3.45 22.29 22.50
#